data_AF-A0A5C7P4I8-F1
#
_entry.id   AF-A0A5C7P4I8-F1
#
_cell.length_a   1.000
_cell.length_b   1.000
_cell.length_c   1.000
_cell.angle_alpha   90.00
_cell.angle_beta   90.00
_cell.angle_gamma   90.00
#
_symmetry.space_group_name_H-M   'P 1'
#
loop_
_entity.id
_entity.type
_entity.pdbx_description
1 polymer ?
#
loop_
_entity_poly.entity_id
_entity_poly.type
_entity_poly.pdbx_seq_one_letter_code
_entity_poly.pdbx_strand_id
1 'polypeptide(L)'
;MAHDTTGPEPTTLNNHHLDTLTAIYSHPTSGNIRWADVESLLGAVGNITEKHDGKFLVKVGAETETIERPKSKDVDVQLIVDLRRMLRNAGYEPQQPGTEV
;
A
#
# COMPACT_ATOMS: atom_id res chain seq x y z
N MET A 1 16.03 1.50 -30.83
CA MET A 1 15.95 1.31 -29.37
C MET A 1 15.31 2.54 -28.78
N ALA A 2 13.98 2.55 -28.73
CA ALA A 2 13.16 3.52 -28.03
C ALA A 2 11.73 2.97 -28.14
N HIS A 3 11.14 2.56 -27.04
CA HIS A 3 9.69 2.51 -26.91
C HIS A 3 9.34 3.56 -25.86
N ASP A 4 8.81 4.66 -26.37
CA ASP A 4 7.95 5.59 -25.63
C ASP A 4 6.52 5.30 -26.10
N THR A 5 5.66 4.86 -25.18
CA THR A 5 4.19 4.71 -25.34
C THR A 5 3.63 4.68 -23.91
N THR A 6 3.11 5.82 -23.43
CA THR A 6 1.68 6.16 -23.32
C THR A 6 0.91 5.46 -22.19
N GLY A 7 0.42 6.26 -21.24
CA GLY A 7 -0.90 6.10 -20.60
C GLY A 7 -1.05 5.09 -19.46
N PRO A 8 -1.71 5.44 -18.34
CA PRO A 8 -1.97 4.52 -17.23
C PRO A 8 -3.14 3.57 -17.55
N GLU A 9 -2.86 2.27 -17.73
CA GLU A 9 -3.86 1.20 -17.82
C GLU A 9 -3.59 0.10 -16.76
N PRO A 10 -4.55 -0.80 -16.46
CA PRO A 10 -5.26 -0.90 -15.19
C PRO A 10 -4.69 -1.98 -14.26
N THR A 11 -4.67 -1.73 -12.95
CA THR A 11 -4.79 -2.76 -11.89
C THR A 11 -3.94 -4.03 -12.00
N THR A 12 -2.75 -4.01 -12.61
CA THR A 12 -1.82 -5.13 -12.48
C THR A 12 -0.86 -4.81 -11.34
N LEU A 13 -1.07 -5.44 -10.17
CA LEU A 13 -0.09 -5.40 -9.09
C LEU A 13 1.23 -5.93 -9.65
N ASN A 14 2.18 -5.02 -9.89
CA ASN A 14 3.49 -5.37 -10.43
C ASN A 14 4.28 -6.15 -9.36
N ASN A 15 5.31 -6.90 -9.75
CA ASN A 15 6.10 -7.69 -8.79
C ASN A 15 6.64 -6.86 -7.61
N HIS A 16 6.96 -5.59 -7.85
CA HIS A 16 7.39 -4.64 -6.81
C HIS A 16 6.28 -4.32 -5.79
N HIS A 17 5.03 -4.24 -6.26
CA HIS A 17 3.86 -4.05 -5.40
C HIS A 17 3.57 -5.32 -4.59
N LEU A 18 3.71 -6.49 -5.21
CA LEU A 18 3.58 -7.78 -4.51
C LEU A 18 4.70 -8.00 -3.48
N ASP A 19 5.92 -7.57 -3.77
CA ASP A 19 7.05 -7.62 -2.83
C ASP A 19 6.81 -6.70 -1.63
N THR A 20 6.35 -5.47 -1.90
CA THR A 20 5.96 -4.52 -0.85
C THR A 20 4.81 -5.06 0.00
N LEU A 21 3.79 -5.65 -0.63
CA LEU A 21 2.66 -6.25 0.07
C LEU A 21 3.10 -7.47 0.88
N THR A 22 3.99 -8.30 0.34
CA THR A 22 4.60 -9.42 1.07
C THR A 22 5.42 -8.92 2.26
N ALA A 23 6.20 -7.85 2.11
CA ALA A 23 6.98 -7.25 3.18
C ALA A 23 6.10 -6.63 4.28
N ILE A 24 4.99 -6.00 3.92
CA ILE A 24 3.96 -5.49 4.86
C ILE A 24 3.36 -6.63 5.68
N TYR A 25 3.11 -7.78 5.06
CA TYR A 25 2.50 -8.95 5.72
C TYR A 25 3.50 -9.91 6.39
N SER A 26 4.79 -9.80 6.06
CA SER A 26 5.83 -10.67 6.62
C SER A 26 6.06 -10.42 8.11
N HIS A 27 6.37 -11.49 8.85
CA HIS A 27 6.66 -11.43 10.29
C HIS A 27 8.05 -12.00 10.58
N PRO A 28 8.97 -11.21 11.15
CA PRO A 28 8.81 -9.84 11.64
C PRO A 28 8.67 -8.83 10.49
N THR A 29 7.83 -7.82 10.71
CA THR A 29 7.66 -6.71 9.78
C THR A 29 9.00 -5.99 9.65
N SER A 30 9.66 -6.14 8.49
CA SER A 30 10.97 -5.49 8.28
C SER A 30 10.75 -3.98 8.30
N GLY A 31 11.28 -3.29 9.30
CA GLY A 31 11.14 -1.82 9.44
C GLY A 31 11.89 -0.99 8.38
N ASN A 32 12.11 -1.56 7.19
CA ASN A 32 12.83 -0.97 6.07
C ASN A 32 11.91 -0.79 4.84
N ILE A 33 10.59 -0.76 5.06
CA ILE A 33 9.62 -0.42 4.02
C ILE A 33 9.67 1.08 3.84
N ARG A 34 10.01 1.52 2.62
CA ARG A 34 10.08 2.95 2.30
C ARG A 34 8.68 3.50 2.12
N TRP A 35 8.47 4.73 2.59
CA TRP A 35 7.20 5.44 2.38
C TRP A 35 6.83 5.55 0.89
N ALA A 36 7.82 5.75 0.00
CA ALA A 36 7.58 5.85 -1.43
C ALA A 36 7.00 4.57 -2.06
N ASP A 37 7.39 3.39 -1.57
CA ASP A 37 6.84 2.11 -2.02
C ASP A 37 5.40 1.93 -1.53
N VAL A 38 5.11 2.38 -0.31
CA VAL A 38 3.75 2.39 0.25
C VAL A 38 2.84 3.37 -0.51
N GLU A 39 3.30 4.59 -0.78
CA GLU A 39 2.54 5.57 -1.59
C GLU A 39 2.21 5.00 -2.97
N SER A 40 3.19 4.34 -3.61
CA SER A 40 2.98 3.70 -4.92
C SER A 40 1.97 2.56 -4.84
N LEU A 41 2.05 1.71 -3.81
CA LEU A 41 1.07 0.64 -3.58
C LEU A 41 -0.33 1.21 -3.34
N LEU A 42 -0.45 2.21 -2.47
CA LEU A 42 -1.72 2.83 -2.12
C LEU A 42 -2.36 3.53 -3.31
N GLY A 43 -1.58 4.20 -4.15
CA GLY A 43 -2.05 4.76 -5.42
C GLY A 43 -2.43 3.70 -6.45
N ALA A 44 -1.92 2.47 -6.34
CA ALA A 44 -2.28 1.37 -7.22
C ALA A 44 -3.55 0.63 -6.78
N VAL A 45 -3.78 0.44 -5.47
CA VAL A 45 -4.96 -0.26 -4.93
C VAL A 45 -6.14 0.67 -4.62
N GLY A 46 -5.89 1.98 -4.55
CA GLY A 46 -6.87 2.98 -4.17
C GLY A 46 -6.49 4.38 -4.61
N ASN A 47 -7.00 5.37 -3.89
CA ASN A 47 -6.79 6.78 -4.16
C ASN A 47 -6.14 7.45 -2.95
N ILE A 48 -4.94 7.99 -3.12
CA ILE A 48 -4.21 8.75 -2.10
C ILE A 48 -4.39 10.26 -2.35
N THR A 49 -4.70 11.02 -1.31
CA THR A 49 -4.90 12.47 -1.38
C THR A 49 -4.17 13.15 -0.25
N GLU A 50 -3.14 13.94 -0.57
CA GLU A 50 -2.45 14.76 0.43
C GLU A 50 -3.37 15.91 0.87
N LYS A 51 -3.57 16.03 2.19
CA LYS A 51 -4.27 17.15 2.82
C LYS A 51 -3.27 18.22 3.20
N HIS A 52 -3.75 19.46 3.24
CA HIS A 52 -3.01 20.66 3.67
C HIS A 52 -2.40 20.56 5.08
N ASP A 53 -2.89 19.63 5.91
CA ASP A 53 -2.41 19.35 7.27
C ASP A 53 -1.17 18.44 7.31
N GLY A 54 -0.66 17.99 6.14
CA GLY A 54 0.43 17.02 6.05
C GLY A 54 -0.01 15.56 6.25
N LYS A 55 -1.32 15.32 6.18
CA LYS A 55 -1.95 14.00 6.29
C LYS A 55 -2.37 13.49 4.92
N PHE A 56 -2.20 12.22 4.67
CA PHE A 56 -2.62 11.52 3.45
C PHE A 56 -3.94 10.82 3.71
N LEU A 57 -4.99 11.24 3.01
CA LEU A 57 -6.25 10.52 2.99
C LEU A 57 -6.16 9.42 1.94
N VAL A 58 -6.27 8.18 2.38
CA VAL A 58 -6.15 6.99 1.55
C VAL A 58 -7.53 6.35 1.47
N LYS A 59 -8.03 6.17 0.25
CA LYS A 59 -9.32 5.55 0.00
C LYS A 59 -9.14 4.27 -0.80
N VAL A 60 -9.43 3.14 -0.19
CA VAL A 60 -9.32 1.82 -0.81
C VAL A 60 -10.71 1.19 -0.85
N GLY A 61 -11.31 1.13 -2.04
CA GLY A 61 -12.69 0.67 -2.20
C GLY A 61 -13.68 1.54 -1.40
N ALA A 62 -14.33 0.93 -0.40
CA ALA A 62 -15.28 1.59 0.50
C ALA A 62 -14.62 2.13 1.79
N GLU A 63 -13.39 1.73 2.09
CA GLU A 63 -12.67 2.21 3.27
C GLU A 63 -11.90 3.48 2.99
N THR A 64 -11.79 4.32 4.02
CA THR A 64 -11.04 5.57 3.96
C THR A 64 -10.28 5.72 5.27
N GLU A 65 -8.96 5.75 5.19
CA GLU A 65 -8.06 5.93 6.31
C GLU A 65 -7.26 7.23 6.14
N THR A 66 -6.93 7.90 7.25
CA THR A 66 -6.09 9.09 7.23
C THR A 66 -4.76 8.75 7.84
N ILE A 67 -3.71 8.78 7.03
CA ILE A 67 -2.35 8.45 7.39
C ILE A 67 -1.56 9.73 7.58
N GLU A 68 -0.74 9.80 8.62
CA GLU A 68 0.19 10.91 8.80
C GLU A 68 1.53 10.56 8.12
N ARG A 69 2.15 11.54 7.45
CA ARG A 69 3.47 11.32 6.84
C ARG A 69 4.45 10.86 7.92
N PRO A 70 5.12 9.71 7.78
CA PRO A 70 6.18 9.35 8.71
C PRO A 70 7.27 10.42 8.66
N LYS A 71 7.84 10.74 9.84
CA LYS A 71 8.97 11.69 9.95
C LYS A 71 10.25 11.11 9.32
N SER A 72 10.32 9.79 9.20
CA SER A 72 11.43 9.03 8.64
C SER A 72 11.15 8.65 7.18
N LYS A 73 12.21 8.29 6.44
CA LYS A 73 12.08 7.76 5.07
C LYS A 73 11.38 6.39 5.03
N ASP A 74 11.36 5.73 6.17
CA ASP A 74 10.81 4.40 6.39
C ASP A 74 9.50 4.50 7.16
N VAL A 75 8.63 3.54 6.88
CA VAL A 75 7.31 3.43 7.50
C VAL A 75 7.43 2.74 8.86
N ASP A 76 6.82 3.35 9.87
CA ASP A 76 6.82 2.81 11.22
C ASP A 76 5.93 1.57 11.34
N VAL A 77 6.26 0.66 12.26
CA VAL A 77 5.52 -0.62 12.40
C VAL A 77 4.05 -0.38 12.70
N GLN A 78 3.73 0.66 13.47
CA GLN A 78 2.34 1.04 13.76
C GLN A 78 1.56 1.36 12.48
N LEU A 79 2.16 2.12 11.57
CA LEU A 79 1.54 2.49 10.31
C LEU A 79 1.40 1.26 9.39
N ILE A 80 2.36 0.33 9.42
CA ILE A 80 2.25 -0.93 8.69
C ILE A 80 1.08 -1.77 9.20
N VAL A 81 0.87 -1.83 10.52
CA VAL A 81 -0.26 -2.55 11.13
C VAL A 81 -1.61 -1.92 10.75
N ASP A 82 -1.69 -0.59 10.72
CA ASP A 82 -2.89 0.16 10.31
C ASP A 82 -3.21 -0.11 8.84
N LEU A 83 -2.21 0.06 7.95
CA LEU A 83 -2.30 -0.26 6.53
C LEU A 83 -2.73 -1.71 6.28
N ARG A 84 -2.15 -2.67 7.01
CA ARG A 84 -2.52 -4.09 6.90
C ARG A 84 -3.98 -4.30 7.26
N ARG A 85 -4.47 -3.60 8.29
CA ARG A 85 -5.87 -3.68 8.73
C ARG A 85 -6.81 -3.07 7.70
N MET A 86 -6.49 -1.90 7.16
CA MET A 86 -7.28 -1.25 6.10
C MET A 86 -7.30 -2.08 4.82
N LEU A 87 -6.14 -2.55 4.33
CA LEU A 87 -6.11 -3.39 3.12
C LEU A 87 -6.96 -4.65 3.30
N ARG A 88 -6.86 -5.29 4.46
CA ARG A 88 -7.68 -6.45 4.81
C ARG A 88 -9.18 -6.14 4.82
N ASN A 89 -9.59 -5.07 5.49
CA ASN A 89 -10.99 -4.68 5.58
C ASN A 89 -11.56 -4.21 4.22
N ALA A 90 -10.73 -3.61 3.37
CA ALA A 90 -11.07 -3.26 2.00
C ALA A 90 -11.14 -4.48 1.04
N GLY A 91 -10.87 -5.69 1.54
CA GLY A 91 -10.91 -6.93 0.76
C GLY A 91 -9.63 -7.23 -0.03
N TYR A 92 -8.57 -6.43 0.15
CA TYR A 92 -7.22 -6.71 -0.34
C TYR A 92 -6.49 -7.59 0.66
N GLU A 93 -6.93 -8.83 0.77
CA GLU A 93 -6.18 -9.86 1.48
C GLU A 93 -5.12 -10.42 0.51
N PRO A 94 -3.84 -10.56 0.91
CA PRO A 94 -2.96 -11.48 0.20
C PRO A 94 -3.65 -12.81 0.28
N GLN A 95 -3.98 -13.39 -0.88
CA GLN A 95 -4.62 -14.70 -0.98
C GLN A 95 -3.90 -15.64 -0.02
N GLN A 96 -4.48 -15.90 1.15
CA GLN A 96 -3.94 -16.90 2.05
C GLN A 96 -4.29 -18.23 1.40
N PRO A 97 -3.33 -19.04 0.93
CA PRO A 97 -3.65 -20.42 0.57
C PRO A 97 -3.99 -21.14 1.88
N GLY A 98 -5.27 -21.23 2.24
CA GLY A 98 -5.68 -22.13 3.33
C GLY A 98 -6.87 -21.75 4.20
N THR A 99 -7.98 -21.24 3.65
CA THR A 99 -9.28 -21.46 4.29
C THR A 99 -10.19 -22.18 3.30
N GLU A 100 -10.04 -23.50 3.27
CA GLU A 100 -11.07 -24.41 2.79
C GLU A 100 -12.24 -24.40 3.79
N VAL A 101 -13.43 -24.56 3.22
CA VAL A 101 -14.78 -24.47 3.79
C VAL A 101 -15.11 -25.50 4.87
#